data_AF-A0AAJ1F4Z9-F1
#
_entry.id   AF-A0AAJ1F4Z9-F1
#
_cell.length_a   1.000
_cell.length_b   1.000
_cell.length_c   1.000
_cell.angle_alpha   90.00
_cell.angle_beta   90.00
_cell.angle_gamma   90.00
#
_symmetry.space_group_name_H-M   'P 1'
#
loop_
_entity.id
_entity.type
_entity.pdbx_description
1 polymer ?
#
loop_
_entity_poly.entity_id
_entity_poly.type
_entity_poly.pdbx_seq_one_letter_code
_entity_poly.pdbx_strand_id
1 'polypeptide(L)'
;MSWDEVLGRVSFTNCDPIFHGLEDKWKILPAPPSWLTGHVLRRDCLTAPIPTADYAEHSDELNLIPGLGIVSAGNVGSVLLFGSLPLESMRDIALPSDSSTSKVLLRWVLNGRGMNCKFIELGPDIDAMLSNCDGALLIGD
;
A
#
# COMPACT_ATOMS: atom_id res chain seq x y z
N MET A 1 7.34 14.56 -22.86
CA MET A 1 8.28 14.53 -21.71
C MET A 1 9.00 13.21 -21.75
N SER A 2 10.30 13.19 -21.45
CA SER A 2 11.08 11.95 -21.40
C SER A 2 10.80 11.27 -20.06
N TRP A 3 10.13 10.12 -20.10
CA TRP A 3 9.71 9.36 -18.92
C TRP A 3 10.90 8.79 -18.13
N ASP A 4 12.03 8.63 -18.81
CA ASP A 4 13.33 8.20 -18.30
C ASP A 4 14.06 9.24 -17.42
N GLU A 5 13.50 10.44 -17.25
CA GLU A 5 13.98 11.46 -16.28
C GLU A 5 13.00 11.67 -15.11
N VAL A 6 11.96 10.83 -15.01
CA VAL A 6 10.88 10.97 -14.03
C VAL A 6 10.90 9.81 -13.04
N LEU A 7 10.83 10.11 -11.75
CA LEU A 7 10.66 9.14 -10.68
C LEU A 7 9.27 9.27 -10.06
N GLY A 8 8.53 8.15 -9.99
CA GLY A 8 7.28 8.10 -9.24
C GLY A 8 7.56 8.06 -7.74
N ARG A 9 6.83 8.84 -6.95
CA ARG A 9 6.98 8.91 -5.49
C ARG A 9 5.63 8.72 -4.80
N VAL A 10 5.63 7.83 -3.82
CA VAL A 10 4.53 7.73 -2.85
C VAL A 10 4.65 8.85 -1.82
N SER A 11 3.54 9.52 -1.52
CA SER A 11 3.46 10.59 -0.52
C SER A 11 3.31 10.07 0.93
N PHE A 12 4.12 9.09 1.34
CA PHE A 12 4.17 8.60 2.73
C PHE A 12 5.55 8.87 3.32
N THR A 13 5.62 9.17 4.63
CA THR A 13 6.88 9.51 5.30
C THR A 13 7.94 8.41 5.20
N ASN A 14 7.52 7.13 5.12
CA ASN A 14 8.44 5.99 4.96
C ASN A 14 9.23 6.03 3.63
N CYS A 15 8.82 6.87 2.68
CA CYS A 15 9.44 7.05 1.39
C CYS A 15 10.41 8.25 1.37
N ASP A 16 10.25 9.21 2.28
CA ASP A 16 11.03 10.45 2.31
C ASP A 16 12.55 10.25 2.35
N PRO A 17 13.11 9.31 3.13
CA PRO A 17 14.56 9.09 3.15
C PRO A 17 15.14 8.65 1.82
N ILE A 18 14.35 7.92 0.99
CA ILE A 18 14.79 7.44 -0.32
C ILE A 18 14.86 8.59 -1.34
N PHE A 19 13.94 9.56 -1.22
CA PHE A 19 13.82 10.66 -2.18
C PHE A 19 14.61 11.91 -1.78
N HIS A 20 15.15 11.95 -0.56
CA HIS A 20 15.94 13.07 -0.07
C HIS A 20 17.15 13.36 -0.98
N GLY A 21 17.19 14.56 -1.58
CA GLY A 21 18.26 15.01 -2.47
C GLY A 21 18.18 14.50 -3.92
N LEU A 22 17.15 13.71 -4.29
CA LEU A 22 16.93 13.30 -5.68
C LEU A 22 16.21 14.37 -6.51
N GLU A 23 15.46 15.25 -5.87
CA GLU A 23 14.63 16.27 -6.51
C GLU A 23 15.45 17.29 -7.33
N ASP A 24 16.74 17.45 -7.01
CA ASP A 24 17.66 18.34 -7.74
C ASP A 24 18.05 17.80 -9.13
N LYS A 25 17.91 16.48 -9.34
CA LYS A 25 18.36 15.77 -10.56
C LYS A 25 17.23 15.11 -11.32
N TRP A 26 16.10 14.85 -10.67
CA TRP A 26 15.00 14.06 -11.21
C TRP A 26 13.69 14.81 -11.07
N LYS A 27 12.80 14.63 -12.05
CA LYS A 27 11.41 15.09 -11.92
C LYS A 27 10.64 14.11 -11.06
N ILE A 28 9.86 14.62 -10.10
CA ILE A 28 9.07 13.79 -9.21
C ILE A 28 7.60 13.78 -9.67
N LEU A 29 7.05 12.58 -9.84
CA LEU A 29 5.63 12.35 -10.06
C LEU A 29 5.01 11.82 -8.76
N PRO A 30 4.32 12.66 -7.97
CA PRO A 30 3.65 12.21 -6.77
C PRO A 30 2.32 11.53 -7.11
N ALA A 31 2.10 10.31 -6.60
CA ALA A 31 0.83 9.60 -6.73
C ALA A 31 0.63 8.58 -5.60
N PRO A 32 -0.62 8.16 -5.31
CA PRO A 32 -0.88 7.04 -4.41
C PRO A 32 -0.18 5.75 -4.87
N PRO A 33 0.22 4.85 -3.95
CA PRO A 33 0.95 3.62 -4.29
C PRO A 33 0.27 2.78 -5.38
N SER A 34 -1.04 2.57 -5.23
CA SER A 34 -1.85 1.79 -6.17
C SER A 34 -1.92 2.39 -7.58
N TRP A 35 -1.62 3.68 -7.74
CA TRP A 35 -1.62 4.35 -9.03
C TRP A 35 -0.24 4.29 -9.72
N LEU A 36 0.83 4.22 -8.93
CA LEU A 36 2.20 4.22 -9.43
C LEU A 36 2.53 2.99 -10.27
N THR A 37 1.94 1.83 -9.98
CA THR A 37 2.06 0.62 -10.82
C THR A 37 1.66 0.93 -12.27
N GLY A 38 0.50 1.57 -12.45
CA GLY A 38 0.02 1.97 -13.78
C GLY A 38 0.94 2.99 -14.46
N HIS A 39 1.51 3.93 -13.71
CA HIS A 39 2.46 4.91 -14.25
C HIS A 39 3.75 4.26 -14.75
N VAL A 40 4.30 3.28 -14.02
CA VAL A 40 5.49 2.53 -14.46
C VAL A 40 5.17 1.71 -15.71
N LEU A 41 4.06 0.97 -15.71
CA LEU A 41 3.65 0.13 -16.86
C LEU A 41 3.42 0.94 -18.15
N ARG A 42 2.81 2.13 -18.03
CA ARG A 42 2.58 3.04 -19.17
C ARG A 42 3.81 3.84 -19.59
N ARG A 43 4.93 3.73 -18.86
CA ARG A 43 6.12 4.56 -19.03
C ARG A 43 5.81 6.05 -18.88
N ASP A 44 5.04 6.40 -17.85
CA ASP A 44 4.88 7.78 -17.40
C ASP A 44 6.09 8.20 -16.50
N CYS A 45 6.76 7.22 -15.88
CA CYS A 45 7.99 7.38 -15.11
C CYS A 45 8.95 6.20 -15.30
N LEU A 46 10.24 6.41 -15.01
CA LEU A 46 11.30 5.41 -15.12
C LEU A 46 11.12 4.28 -14.11
N THR A 47 10.80 4.64 -12.87
CA THR A 47 10.62 3.72 -11.76
C THR A 47 9.80 4.39 -10.65
N ALA A 48 9.23 3.59 -9.77
CA ALA A 48 8.49 4.04 -8.60
C ALA A 48 8.49 2.94 -7.52
N PRO A 49 8.39 3.29 -6.23
CA PRO A 49 7.99 2.34 -5.22
C PRO A 49 6.53 1.95 -5.48
N ILE A 50 6.31 0.68 -5.81
CA ILE A 50 4.99 0.10 -6.04
C ILE A 50 4.64 -0.90 -4.95
N PRO A 51 3.35 -1.18 -4.72
CA PRO A 51 2.93 -2.20 -3.78
C PRO A 51 3.46 -3.59 -4.16
N THR A 52 3.91 -4.37 -3.18
CA THR A 52 4.39 -5.75 -3.39
C THR A 52 3.36 -6.65 -4.07
N ALA A 53 2.06 -6.49 -3.78
CA ALA A 53 1.00 -7.26 -4.43
C ALA A 53 0.96 -6.97 -5.94
N ASP A 54 0.99 -5.70 -6.33
CA ASP A 54 1.02 -5.26 -7.72
C ASP A 54 2.28 -5.76 -8.44
N TYR A 55 3.46 -5.72 -7.79
CA TYR A 55 4.68 -6.30 -8.38
C TYR A 55 4.51 -7.81 -8.63
N ALA A 56 3.91 -8.56 -7.71
CA ALA A 56 3.70 -9.99 -7.89
C ALA A 56 2.81 -10.29 -9.11
N GLU A 57 1.78 -9.48 -9.34
CA GLU A 57 0.88 -9.58 -10.50
C GLU A 57 1.58 -9.24 -11.83
N HIS A 58 2.58 -8.35 -11.81
CA HIS A 58 3.30 -7.86 -12.99
C HIS A 58 4.78 -8.29 -13.02
N SER A 59 5.14 -9.37 -12.33
CA SER A 59 6.54 -9.79 -12.17
C SER A 59 7.21 -10.23 -13.48
N ASP A 60 6.41 -10.54 -14.51
CA ASP A 60 6.89 -10.86 -15.86
C ASP A 60 7.28 -9.62 -16.68
N GLU A 61 6.81 -8.43 -16.27
CA GLU A 61 6.98 -7.16 -16.98
C GLU A 61 7.90 -6.19 -16.23
N LEU A 62 7.99 -6.32 -14.90
CA LEU A 62 8.69 -5.41 -14.01
C LEU A 62 9.94 -6.04 -13.40
N ASN A 63 10.96 -5.22 -13.19
CA ASN A 63 12.19 -5.63 -12.50
C ASN A 63 12.35 -4.85 -11.19
N LEU A 64 12.73 -5.54 -10.12
CA LEU A 64 13.09 -4.90 -8.86
C LEU A 64 14.48 -4.29 -8.93
N ILE A 65 14.64 -3.12 -8.28
CA ILE A 65 15.95 -2.52 -8.05
C ILE A 65 16.63 -3.30 -6.90
N PRO A 66 17.79 -3.93 -7.12
CA PRO A 66 18.47 -4.68 -6.07
C PRO A 66 18.83 -3.79 -4.88
N GLY A 67 18.57 -4.28 -3.67
CA GLY A 67 18.94 -3.60 -2.43
C GLY A 67 18.02 -2.43 -2.03
N LEU A 68 16.89 -2.24 -2.72
CA LEU A 68 15.92 -1.19 -2.39
C LEU A 68 14.54 -1.79 -2.08
N GLY A 69 13.94 -1.36 -0.99
CA GLY A 69 12.59 -1.76 -0.60
C GLY A 69 12.13 -1.12 0.70
N ILE A 70 10.82 -0.92 0.84
CA ILE A 70 10.20 -0.51 2.10
C ILE A 70 9.78 -1.80 2.80
N VAL A 71 10.58 -2.23 3.78
CA VAL A 71 10.42 -3.50 4.47
C VAL A 71 10.57 -3.32 5.98
N SER A 72 9.99 -4.23 6.77
CA SER A 72 10.18 -4.27 8.21
C SER A 72 10.29 -5.71 8.71
N ALA A 73 11.14 -5.90 9.71
CA ALA A 73 11.20 -7.12 10.51
C ALA A 73 10.48 -6.86 11.85
N GLY A 74 9.16 -7.07 11.86
CA GLY A 74 8.31 -6.81 13.02
C GLY A 74 7.30 -5.69 12.76
N ASN A 75 6.98 -4.93 13.80
CA ASN A 75 5.91 -3.92 13.74
C ASN A 75 6.31 -2.76 12.82
N VAL A 76 5.41 -2.36 11.91
CA VAL A 76 5.60 -1.24 10.97
C VAL A 76 5.06 0.10 11.48
N GLY A 77 4.17 0.08 12.47
CA GLY A 77 3.55 1.27 13.07
C GLY A 77 2.54 2.03 12.18
N SER A 78 2.50 1.74 10.88
CA SER A 78 1.71 2.46 9.87
C SER A 78 0.77 1.56 9.05
N VAL A 79 0.57 0.31 9.48
CA VAL A 79 -0.42 -0.62 8.91
C VAL A 79 -1.13 -1.26 10.10
N LEU A 80 -2.36 -0.84 10.35
CA LEU A 80 -3.06 -1.11 11.61
C LEU A 80 -4.48 -1.60 11.32
N LEU A 81 -4.90 -2.62 12.07
CA LEU A 81 -6.28 -3.07 12.13
C LEU A 81 -6.89 -2.60 13.45
N PHE A 82 -7.86 -1.71 13.35
CA PHE A 82 -8.62 -1.17 14.47
C PHE A 82 -9.92 -1.95 14.67
N GLY A 83 -10.41 -1.98 15.91
CA GLY A 83 -11.70 -2.54 16.26
C GLY A 83 -11.90 -2.60 17.77
N SER A 84 -13.15 -2.68 18.19
CA SER A 84 -13.53 -2.79 19.61
C SER A 84 -13.67 -4.24 20.08
N LEU A 85 -13.66 -5.19 19.14
CA LEU A 85 -13.73 -6.62 19.38
C LEU A 85 -12.35 -7.27 19.17
N PRO A 86 -12.07 -8.40 19.85
CA PRO A 86 -10.97 -9.28 19.44
C PRO A 86 -11.14 -9.67 17.97
N LEU A 87 -10.03 -9.86 17.27
CA LEU A 87 -10.01 -10.18 15.84
C LEU A 87 -10.93 -11.36 15.53
N GLU A 88 -10.86 -12.41 16.35
CA GLU A 88 -11.60 -13.67 16.23
C GLU A 88 -13.12 -13.48 16.27
N SER A 89 -13.61 -12.35 16.79
CA SER A 89 -15.03 -12.02 16.90
C SER A 89 -15.52 -11.05 15.81
N MET A 90 -14.63 -10.51 14.97
CA MET A 90 -15.00 -9.57 13.91
C MET A 90 -15.70 -10.30 12.77
N ARG A 91 -16.88 -9.83 12.36
CA ARG A 91 -17.67 -10.39 11.25
C ARG A 91 -17.39 -9.68 9.93
N ASP A 92 -17.11 -8.39 9.99
CA ASP A 92 -16.79 -7.54 8.85
C ASP A 92 -15.65 -6.58 9.16
N ILE A 93 -14.83 -6.32 8.13
CA ILE A 93 -13.70 -5.41 8.21
C ILE A 93 -13.76 -4.45 7.02
N ALA A 94 -13.73 -3.17 7.33
CA ALA A 94 -13.58 -2.11 6.35
C ALA A 94 -12.13 -2.09 5.82
N LEU A 95 -11.98 -2.01 4.49
CA LEU A 95 -10.70 -1.94 3.80
C LEU A 95 -10.56 -0.57 3.12
N PRO A 96 -9.38 0.08 3.19
CA PRO A 96 -9.19 1.43 2.68
C PRO A 96 -9.02 1.38 1.16
N SER A 97 -9.77 2.17 0.40
CA SER A 97 -9.79 2.11 -1.06
C SER A 97 -8.43 2.31 -1.75
N ASP A 98 -7.48 2.97 -1.09
CA ASP A 98 -6.16 3.35 -1.61
C ASP A 98 -5.03 2.33 -1.36
N SER A 99 -5.29 1.23 -0.64
CA SER A 99 -4.30 0.16 -0.37
C SER A 99 -4.50 -1.07 -1.24
N SER A 100 -3.42 -1.66 -1.78
CA SER A 100 -3.45 -2.98 -2.42
C SER A 100 -2.78 -4.05 -1.55
N THR A 101 -1.51 -3.87 -1.16
CA THR A 101 -0.75 -4.88 -0.40
C THR A 101 -1.34 -5.23 0.97
N SER A 102 -1.70 -4.23 1.79
CA SER A 102 -2.15 -4.50 3.17
C SER A 102 -3.49 -5.26 3.20
N LYS A 103 -4.37 -5.02 2.22
CA LYS A 103 -5.61 -5.79 2.06
C LYS A 103 -5.34 -7.26 1.76
N VAL A 104 -4.38 -7.53 0.87
CA VAL A 104 -3.96 -8.90 0.51
C VAL A 104 -3.32 -9.59 1.72
N LEU A 105 -2.44 -8.90 2.45
CA LEU A 105 -1.82 -9.43 3.66
C LEU A 105 -2.87 -9.78 4.73
N LEU A 106 -3.83 -8.89 5.00
CA LEU A 106 -4.90 -9.15 5.96
C LEU A 106 -5.73 -10.38 5.57
N ARG A 107 -6.14 -10.46 4.29
CA ARG A 107 -6.86 -11.63 3.76
C ARG A 107 -6.07 -12.92 3.96
N TRP A 108 -4.78 -12.90 3.63
CA TRP A 108 -3.90 -14.05 3.79
C TRP A 108 -3.78 -14.48 5.26
N VAL A 109 -3.58 -13.54 6.18
CA VAL A 109 -3.50 -13.82 7.64
C VAL A 109 -4.82 -14.42 8.16
N LEU A 110 -5.97 -13.85 7.80
CA LEU A 110 -7.27 -14.32 8.26
C LEU A 110 -7.62 -15.71 7.70
N ASN A 111 -7.33 -15.94 6.42
CA ASN A 111 -7.48 -17.26 5.80
C ASN A 111 -6.59 -18.31 6.47
N GLY A 112 -5.33 -17.96 6.80
CA GLY A 112 -4.42 -18.83 7.53
C GLY A 112 -4.90 -19.19 8.95
N ARG A 113 -5.80 -18.37 9.52
CA ARG A 113 -6.47 -18.62 10.80
C ARG A 113 -7.84 -19.30 10.65
N GLY A 114 -8.27 -19.62 9.43
CA GLY A 114 -9.59 -20.21 9.17
C GLY A 114 -10.76 -19.27 9.43
N MET A 115 -10.52 -17.96 9.45
CA MET A 115 -11.53 -16.96 9.73
C MET A 115 -12.26 -16.53 8.46
N ASN A 116 -13.58 -16.36 8.55
CA ASN A 116 -14.43 -15.93 7.45
C ASN A 116 -15.05 -14.56 7.75
N CYS A 117 -14.26 -13.50 7.56
CA CYS A 117 -14.72 -12.11 7.70
C CYS A 117 -15.17 -11.57 6.35
N LYS A 118 -16.24 -10.78 6.33
CA LYS A 118 -16.63 -10.00 5.15
C LYS A 118 -15.75 -8.77 5.03
N PHE A 119 -15.45 -8.36 3.81
CA PHE A 119 -14.69 -7.14 3.54
C PHE A 119 -15.56 -6.12 2.83
N ILE A 120 -15.50 -4.87 3.28
CA ILE A 120 -16.23 -3.75 2.68
C ILE A 120 -15.22 -2.67 2.34
N GLU A 121 -15.18 -2.20 1.10
CA GLU A 121 -14.30 -1.09 0.74
C GLU A 121 -14.95 0.24 1.12
N LEU A 122 -14.21 1.06 1.85
CA LEU A 122 -14.59 2.40 2.28
C LEU A 122 -13.41 3.36 2.09
N GLY A 123 -13.68 4.66 2.08
CA GLY A 123 -12.63 5.66 2.18
C GLY A 123 -11.87 5.54 3.51
N PRO A 124 -10.61 6.02 3.59
CA PRO A 124 -9.76 5.90 4.78
C PRO A 124 -10.20 6.90 5.88
N ASP A 125 -11.37 6.66 6.48
CA ASP A 125 -11.91 7.42 7.60
C ASP A 125 -12.30 6.45 8.72
N ILE A 126 -11.54 6.49 9.83
CA ILE A 126 -11.68 5.49 10.89
C ILE A 126 -13.08 5.47 11.50
N ASP A 127 -13.69 6.64 11.71
CA ASP A 127 -14.98 6.77 12.37
C ASP A 127 -16.10 6.21 11.49
N ALA A 128 -16.10 6.55 10.20
CA ALA A 128 -17.03 6.00 9.23
C ALA A 128 -16.83 4.50 9.04
N MET A 129 -15.58 4.03 8.98
CA MET A 129 -15.26 2.62 8.84
C MET A 129 -15.77 1.79 10.02
N LEU A 130 -15.48 2.22 11.26
CA LEU A 130 -15.92 1.53 12.47
C LEU A 130 -17.41 1.69 12.77
N SER A 131 -18.07 2.70 12.18
CA SER A 131 -19.54 2.81 12.23
C SER A 131 -20.24 1.80 11.32
N ASN A 132 -19.53 1.27 10.31
CA ASN A 132 -20.07 0.33 9.32
C ASN A 132 -19.56 -1.11 9.51
N CYS A 133 -18.44 -1.31 10.21
CA CYS A 133 -17.78 -2.60 10.36
C CYS A 133 -17.22 -2.83 11.77
N ASP A 134 -17.10 -4.11 12.16
CA ASP A 134 -16.50 -4.53 13.43
C ASP A 134 -14.99 -4.19 13.50
N GLY A 135 -14.32 -4.06 12.35
CA GLY A 135 -12.94 -3.61 12.26
C GLY A 135 -12.65 -2.70 11.07
N ALA A 136 -11.53 -1.96 11.13
CA ALA A 136 -11.08 -1.03 10.09
C ALA A 136 -9.57 -1.18 9.86
N LEU A 137 -9.17 -1.53 8.63
CA LEU A 137 -7.76 -1.53 8.22
C LEU A 137 -7.39 -0.12 7.74
N LEU A 138 -6.30 0.44 8.27
CA LEU A 138 -5.75 1.71 7.82
C LEU A 138 -4.26 1.60 7.54
N ILE A 139 -3.80 2.41 6.60
CA ILE A 139 -2.41 2.52 6.18
C ILE A 139 -1.95 3.98 6.21
N GLY A 140 -0.66 4.17 6.42
CA GLY A 140 -0.04 5.50 6.40
C GLY A 140 0.21 6.06 7.80
N ASP A 141 0.51 7.35 7.81
CA ASP A 141 0.82 8.22 8.94
C ASP A 141 -0.33 9.15 9.30
#